data_AF-A0A183D0A7-F1
#
_entry.id   AF-A0A183D0A7-F1
#
_cell.length_a   1.000
_cell.length_b   1.000
_cell.length_c   1.000
_cell.angle_alpha   90.00
_cell.angle_beta   90.00
_cell.angle_gamma   90.00
#
_symmetry.space_group_name_H-M   'P 1'
#
loop_
_entity.id
_entity.type
_entity.pdbx_description
1 polymer ?
#
loop_
_entity_poly.entity_id
_entity_poly.type
_entity_poly.pdbx_seq_one_letter_code
_entity_poly.pdbx_strand_id
1 'polypeptide(L)'
;MDHYSSEDILCKAVEAIYVKSSLVRIMNIFELVIALIGAAIAIFSAATIFRIRSLHFNARMLLVVYCIGFAITNCGTLIKSYQFM
;
A
#
# COMPACT_ATOMS: atom_id res chain seq x y z
N MET A 1 33.64 28.33 19.46
CA MET A 1 33.16 28.84 18.16
C MET A 1 32.66 27.63 17.42
N ASP A 2 31.38 27.36 17.64
CA ASP A 2 30.77 26.06 17.46
C ASP A 2 30.44 25.88 15.97
N HIS A 3 31.29 25.13 15.26
CA HIS A 3 30.97 24.56 13.96
C HIS A 3 29.92 23.46 14.12
N TYR A 4 28.76 23.79 14.69
CA TYR A 4 27.57 22.97 14.57
C TYR A 4 27.00 23.29 13.19
N SER A 5 27.45 22.52 12.18
CA SER A 5 27.01 22.70 10.80
C SER A 5 25.48 22.68 10.78
N SER A 6 24.85 23.74 10.30
CA SER A 6 23.38 23.88 10.21
C SER A 6 22.71 22.68 9.56
N GLU A 7 23.45 21.93 8.73
CA GLU A 7 23.05 20.67 8.11
C GLU A 7 22.77 19.54 9.12
N ASP A 8 23.50 19.45 10.23
CA ASP A 8 23.29 18.40 11.24
C ASP A 8 22.00 18.64 12.05
N ILE A 9 21.67 19.91 12.28
CA ILE A 9 20.41 20.33 12.92
C ILE A 9 19.23 20.10 11.97
N LEU A 10 19.40 20.43 10.68
CA LEU A 10 18.38 20.17 9.66
C LEU A 10 18.15 18.66 9.51
N CYS A 11 19.22 17.86 9.49
CA CYS A 11 19.14 16.40 9.36
C CYS A 11 18.38 15.79 10.55
N LYS A 12 18.70 16.18 11.79
CA LYS A 12 17.97 15.73 12.99
C LYS A 12 16.52 16.20 13.03
N ALA A 13 16.24 17.42 12.56
CA ALA A 13 14.88 17.93 12.49
C ALA A 13 14.05 17.17 11.44
N VAL A 14 14.62 16.94 10.26
CA VAL A 14 14.00 16.13 9.20
C VAL A 14 13.79 14.70 9.68
N GLU A 15 14.77 14.09 10.36
CA GLU A 15 14.63 12.76 10.93
C GLU A 15 13.55 12.71 12.03
N ALA A 16 13.45 13.72 12.89
CA ALA A 16 12.37 13.80 13.88
C ALA A 16 10.98 13.98 13.23
N ILE A 17 10.90 14.71 12.12
CA ILE A 17 9.66 14.97 11.37
C ILE A 17 9.28 13.80 10.45
N TYR A 18 10.23 13.05 9.90
CA TYR A 18 9.96 11.93 8.99
C TYR A 18 9.93 10.58 9.71
N VAL A 19 10.79 10.35 10.70
CA VAL A 19 10.96 9.03 11.34
C VAL A 19 10.15 8.92 12.64
N LYS A 20 9.97 10.02 13.38
CA LYS A 20 9.22 10.04 14.67
C LYS A 20 7.85 10.70 14.60
N SER A 21 7.44 11.26 13.47
CA SER A 21 6.18 12.01 13.40
C SER A 21 4.97 11.09 13.35
N SER A 22 3.97 11.45 14.16
CA SER A 22 2.63 10.86 14.14
C SER A 22 2.02 10.84 12.73
N LEU A 23 2.42 11.77 11.86
CA LEU A 23 1.98 11.86 10.47
C LEU A 23 2.32 10.60 9.66
N VAL A 24 3.55 10.08 9.76
CA VAL A 24 3.97 8.87 9.01
C VAL A 24 3.27 7.63 9.54
N ARG A 25 3.06 7.53 10.85
CA ARG A 25 2.27 6.46 11.46
C ARG A 25 0.81 6.51 10.98
N ILE A 26 0.19 7.68 10.94
CA ILE A 26 -1.18 7.85 10.45
C ILE A 26 -1.27 7.50 8.97
N MET A 27 -0.32 7.97 8.15
CA MET A 27 -0.26 7.66 6.72
C MET A 27 -0.14 6.15 6.48
N ASN A 28 0.71 5.45 7.24
CA ASN A 28 0.81 3.99 7.19
C ASN A 28 -0.50 3.29 7.56
N ILE A 29 -1.24 3.78 8.57
CA ILE A 29 -2.54 3.21 8.94
C ILE A 29 -3.56 3.39 7.81
N PHE A 30 -3.62 4.57 7.18
CA PHE A 30 -4.48 4.80 6.03
C PHE A 30 -4.10 3.89 4.85
N GLU A 31 -2.81 3.75 4.57
CA GLU A 31 -2.31 2.87 3.52
C GLU A 31 -2.69 1.40 3.77
N LEU A 32 -2.62 0.95 5.03
CA LEU A 32 -3.06 -0.38 5.46
C LEU A 32 -4.57 -0.60 5.25
N VAL A 33 -5.40 0.39 5.63
CA VAL A 33 -6.86 0.32 5.44
C VAL A 33 -7.22 0.28 3.96
N ILE A 34 -6.58 1.12 3.14
CA ILE A 34 -6.80 1.13 1.69
C ILE A 34 -6.37 -0.20 1.07
N ALA A 35 -5.23 -0.76 1.48
CA ALA A 35 -4.75 -2.04 0.99
C ALA A 35 -5.72 -3.19 1.33
N LEU A 36 -6.27 -3.23 2.54
CA LEU A 36 -7.28 -4.22 2.95
C LEU A 36 -8.55 -4.13 2.10
N ILE A 37 -9.08 -2.90 1.92
CA ILE A 37 -10.28 -2.67 1.12
C ILE A 37 -10.02 -3.05 -0.35
N GLY A 38 -8.87 -2.64 -0.90
CA GLY A 38 -8.45 -2.96 -2.25
C GLY A 38 -8.32 -4.45 -2.51
N ALA A 39 -7.73 -5.20 -1.58
CA ALA A 39 -7.64 -6.66 -1.65
C ALA A 39 -9.02 -7.33 -1.62
N ALA A 40 -9.91 -6.90 -0.72
CA ALA A 40 -11.27 -7.43 -0.62
C ALA A 40 -12.08 -7.20 -1.90
N ILE A 41 -12.03 -5.98 -2.46
CA ILE A 41 -12.70 -5.65 -3.72
C ILE A 41 -12.14 -6.49 -4.87
N ALA A 42 -10.82 -6.68 -4.94
CA ALA A 42 -10.19 -7.45 -6.01
C ALA A 42 -10.60 -8.93 -5.97
N ILE A 43 -10.63 -9.54 -4.79
CA ILE A 43 -11.09 -10.93 -4.60
C ILE A 43 -12.56 -11.06 -5.00
N PHE A 44 -13.41 -10.14 -4.55
CA PHE A 44 -14.83 -10.13 -4.89
C PHE A 44 -15.07 -9.97 -6.40
N SER A 45 -14.29 -9.08 -7.03
CA SER A 45 -14.32 -8.83 -8.48
C SER A 45 -13.92 -10.08 -9.25
N ALA A 46 -12.82 -10.73 -8.86
CA ALA A 46 -12.35 -11.97 -9.48
C ALA A 46 -13.42 -13.08 -9.40
N ALA A 47 -14.02 -13.28 -8.22
CA ALA A 47 -15.09 -14.26 -8.03
C ALA A 47 -16.33 -13.94 -8.90
N THR A 48 -16.70 -12.66 -8.99
CA THR A 48 -17.84 -12.20 -9.77
C THR A 48 -17.59 -12.39 -11.28
N ILE A 49 -16.42 -11.97 -11.77
CA ILE A 49 -16.01 -12.13 -13.18
C ILE A 49 -15.96 -13.61 -13.57
N PHE A 50 -15.47 -14.47 -12.67
CA PHE A 50 -15.43 -15.90 -12.92
C PHE A 50 -16.85 -16.50 -13.10
N ARG A 51 -17.82 -16.03 -12.32
CA ARG A 51 -19.22 -16.50 -12.41
C ARG A 51 -20.02 -15.88 -13.55
N ILE A 52 -19.76 -14.62 -13.91
CA ILE A 52 -20.51 -13.94 -14.96
C ILE A 52 -20.12 -14.51 -16.33
N ARG A 53 -21.11 -15.09 -17.02
CA ARG A 53 -20.94 -15.59 -18.39
C ARG A 53 -21.04 -14.53 -19.50
N SER A 54 -21.16 -13.25 -19.13
CA SER A 54 -21.39 -12.15 -20.06
C SER A 54 -20.19 -11.78 -20.95
N LEU A 55 -18.94 -12.10 -20.54
CA LEU A 55 -17.74 -11.78 -21.32
C LEU A 55 -17.17 -13.01 -22.05
N HIS A 56 -16.33 -12.82 -23.07
CA HIS A 56 -15.56 -13.92 -23.66
C HIS A 56 -14.58 -14.53 -22.64
N PHE A 57 -14.30 -15.83 -22.76
CA PHE A 57 -13.42 -16.58 -21.84
C PHE A 57 -12.04 -15.93 -21.67
N ASN A 58 -11.43 -15.50 -22.78
CA ASN A 58 -10.12 -14.84 -22.76
C ASN A 58 -10.14 -13.50 -21.99
N ALA A 59 -11.21 -12.71 -22.14
CA ALA A 59 -11.37 -11.46 -21.43
C ALA A 59 -11.57 -11.68 -19.92
N ARG A 60 -12.30 -12.74 -19.53
CA ARG A 60 -12.47 -13.11 -18.12
C ARG A 60 -11.16 -13.53 -17.47
N MET A 61 -10.37 -14.37 -18.16
CA MET A 61 -9.08 -14.82 -17.65
C MET A 61 -8.12 -13.64 -17.44
N LEU A 62 -8.05 -12.69 -18.39
CA LEU A 62 -7.24 -11.49 -18.25
C LEU A 62 -7.66 -10.63 -17.03
N LEU A 63 -8.97 -10.43 -16.85
CA LEU A 63 -9.49 -9.65 -15.72
C LEU A 63 -9.24 -10.35 -14.37
N VAL A 64 -9.37 -11.67 -14.30
CA VAL A 64 -9.05 -12.44 -13.08
C VAL A 64 -7.57 -12.31 -12.73
N VAL A 65 -6.68 -12.44 -13.72
CA VAL A 65 -5.23 -12.27 -13.51
C VAL A 65 -4.89 -10.86 -13.04
N TYR A 66 -5.54 -9.83 -13.61
CA TYR A 66 -5.38 -8.45 -13.17
C TYR A 66 -5.81 -8.27 -11.70
N CYS A 67 -6.97 -8.79 -11.31
CA CYS A 67 -7.45 -8.73 -9.93
C CYS A 67 -6.52 -9.46 -8.96
N ILE A 68 -5.97 -10.62 -9.34
CA ILE A 68 -4.98 -11.34 -8.52
C ILE A 68 -3.70 -10.52 -8.37
N GLY A 69 -3.18 -9.93 -9.45
CA GLY A 69 -2.01 -9.06 -9.39
C GLY A 69 -2.23 -7.86 -8.46
N PHE A 70 -3.40 -7.23 -8.55
CA PHE A 70 -3.77 -6.11 -7.68
C PHE A 70 -3.86 -6.54 -6.20
N ALA A 71 -4.40 -7.74 -5.92
CA ALA A 71 -4.42 -8.27 -4.56
C ALA A 71 -3.00 -8.54 -4.02
N ILE A 72 -2.10 -9.08 -4.83
CA ILE A 72 -0.69 -9.32 -4.44
C ILE A 72 0.02 -7.99 -4.13
N THR A 73 -0.17 -6.97 -4.96
CA THR A 73 0.41 -5.64 -4.71
C THR A 73 -0.06 -5.07 -3.37
N ASN A 74 -1.36 -5.14 -3.08
CA ASN A 74 -1.90 -4.68 -1.81
C ASN A 74 -1.38 -5.50 -0.62
N CYS A 75 -1.23 -6.83 -0.76
CA CYS A 75 -0.59 -7.66 0.27
C CYS A 75 0.87 -7.27 0.52
N GLY A 76 1.63 -6.92 -0.52
CA GLY A 76 2.99 -6.40 -0.37
C GLY A 76 3.04 -5.11 0.44
N THR A 77 2.08 -4.21 0.22
CA THR A 77 1.90 -2.99 1.01
C THR A 77 1.61 -3.30 2.48
N LEU A 78 0.75 -4.30 2.76
CA LEU A 78 0.48 -4.72 4.14
C LEU A 78 1.74 -5.20 4.86
N ILE A 79 2.56 -6.03 4.22
CA ILE A 79 3.82 -6.54 4.80
C ILE A 79 4.78 -5.39 5.10
N LYS A 80 4.91 -4.43 4.17
CA LYS A 80 5.72 -3.23 4.37
C LYS A 80 5.23 -2.37 5.53
N SER A 81 3.92 -2.14 5.62
CA SER A 81 3.31 -1.36 6.70
C SER A 81 3.48 -2.04 8.07
N TYR A 82 3.40 -3.38 8.14
CA TYR A 82 3.70 -4.13 9.37
C TYR A 82 5.17 -4.05 9.80
N GLN A 83 6.10 -4.01 8.85
CA GLN A 83 7.53 -3.97 9.14
C GLN A 83 8.01 -2.59 9.61
N PHE A 84 7.27 -1.53 9.27
CA PHE A 84 7.54 -0.14 9.67
C PHE A 84 6.81 0.31 10.94
N MET A 85 5.85 -0.47 11.45
CA MET A 85 5.01 -0.15 12.60
C MET A 85 5.57 -0.68 13.91
#